data_AF-A0A1F8N767-F1
#
_entry.id   AF-A0A1F8N767-F1
#
_cell.length_a   1.000
_cell.length_b   1.000
_cell.length_c   1.000
_cell.angle_alpha   90.00
_cell.angle_beta   90.00
_cell.angle_gamma   90.00
#
_symmetry.space_group_name_H-M   'P 1'
#
loop_
_entity.id
_entity.type
_entity.pdbx_description
1 polymer ?
#
loop_
_entity_poly.entity_id
_entity_poly.type
_entity_poly.pdbx_seq_one_letter_code
_entity_poly.pdbx_strand_id
1 'polypeptide(L)'
;MDFFYFALIILVLAGIIFLLNRVEKGIKSRFKKSAYALLETDRPDPKEVRDTIRGLHLYGGRLFKDKECVQLVDRLLMKHGSFLR
;
A
#
# COMPACT_ATOMS: atom_id res chain seq x y z
N MET A 1 10.87 -39.85 -12.23
CA MET A 1 11.67 -38.61 -12.08
C MET A 1 10.81 -37.37 -12.26
N ASP A 2 9.81 -37.40 -13.14
CA ASP A 2 8.94 -36.25 -13.48
C ASP A 2 8.08 -35.72 -12.33
N PHE A 3 7.57 -36.60 -11.46
CA PHE A 3 6.77 -36.21 -10.30
C PHE A 3 7.55 -35.33 -9.30
N PHE A 4 8.84 -35.60 -9.12
CA PHE A 4 9.71 -34.80 -8.23
C PHE A 4 9.95 -33.40 -8.79
N TYR A 5 10.16 -33.26 -10.10
CA TYR A 5 10.29 -31.95 -10.74
C TYR A 5 8.98 -31.14 -10.64
N PHE A 6 7.83 -31.80 -10.83
CA PHE A 6 6.52 -31.15 -10.69
C PHE A 6 6.28 -30.65 -9.26
N ALA A 7 6.60 -31.48 -8.25
CA ALA A 7 6.51 -31.09 -6.85
C ALA A 7 7.46 -29.94 -6.49
N LEU A 8 8.70 -29.96 -7.02
CA LEU A 8 9.68 -28.89 -6.80
C LEU A 8 9.20 -27.56 -7.40
N ILE A 9 8.62 -27.58 -8.61
CA ILE A 9 8.08 -26.38 -9.27
C ILE A 9 6.94 -25.77 -8.46
N ILE A 10 6.01 -26.61 -7.96
CA ILE A 10 4.90 -26.15 -7.11
C ILE A 10 5.43 -25.51 -5.82
N LEU A 11 6.44 -26.11 -5.21
CA LEU A 11 7.05 -25.61 -3.97
C LEU A 11 7.76 -24.26 -4.19
N VAL A 12 8.44 -24.10 -5.33
CA VAL A 12 9.06 -22.82 -5.73
C VAL A 12 7.99 -21.75 -6.00
N LEU A 13 6.93 -22.07 -6.74
CA LEU A 13 5.83 -21.12 -6.99
C LEU A 13 5.16 -20.67 -5.68
N ALA A 14 4.87 -21.62 -4.79
CA ALA A 14 4.29 -21.32 -3.48
C ALA A 14 5.21 -20.42 -2.65
N GLY A 15 6.53 -20.67 -2.67
CA GLY A 15 7.52 -19.82 -2.02
C GLY A 15 7.56 -18.40 -2.57
N ILE A 16 7.48 -18.24 -3.88
CA ILE A 16 7.44 -16.93 -4.55
C ILE A 16 6.17 -16.16 -4.18
N ILE A 17 5.00 -16.82 -4.22
CA ILE A 17 3.72 -16.23 -3.81
C ILE A 17 3.76 -15.81 -2.33
N PHE A 18 4.36 -16.63 -1.46
CA PHE A 18 4.50 -16.31 -0.05
C PHE A 18 5.39 -15.08 0.18
N LEU A 19 6.52 -14.99 -0.54
CA LEU A 19 7.41 -13.83 -0.49
C LEU A 19 6.73 -12.56 -1.01
N LEU A 20 6.01 -12.64 -2.14
CA LEU A 20 5.23 -11.52 -2.68
C LEU A 20 4.20 -11.02 -1.66
N ASN A 21 3.42 -11.93 -1.06
CA ASN A 21 2.44 -11.59 -0.02
C ASN A 21 3.09 -10.94 1.21
N ARG A 22 4.31 -11.35 1.58
CA ARG A 22 5.02 -10.76 2.72
C ARG A 22 5.55 -9.36 2.41
N VAL A 23 6.07 -9.16 1.20
CA VAL A 23 6.54 -7.86 0.72
C VAL A 23 5.38 -6.87 0.59
N GLU A 24 4.24 -7.30 0.04
CA GLU A 24 3.02 -6.48 -0.05
C GLU A 24 2.53 -6.01 1.32
N LYS A 25 2.50 -6.89 2.33
CA LYS A 25 2.16 -6.50 3.70
C LYS A 25 3.12 -5.47 4.28
N GLY A 26 4.42 -5.59 3.98
CA GLY A 26 5.44 -4.64 4.41
C GLY A 26 5.28 -3.26 3.77
N ILE A 27 5.01 -3.22 2.46
CA ILE A 27 4.79 -1.99 1.70
C ILE A 27 3.51 -1.29 2.18
N LYS A 28 2.42 -2.05 2.40
CA LYS A 28 1.16 -1.53 2.96
C LYS A 28 1.37 -0.84 4.32
N SER A 29 2.18 -1.44 5.19
CA SER A 29 2.51 -0.86 6.50
C SER A 29 3.29 0.45 6.39
N ARG A 30 4.23 0.53 5.42
CA ARG A 30 4.97 1.77 5.16
C ARG A 30 4.06 2.90 4.67
N PHE A 31 3.18 2.61 3.70
CA PHE A 31 2.24 3.61 3.19
C PHE A 31 1.24 4.07 4.24
N LYS A 32 0.72 3.17 5.10
CA LYS A 32 -0.10 3.55 6.26
C LYS A 32 0.67 4.49 7.19
N LYS A 33 1.91 4.16 7.55
CA LYS A 33 2.75 5.02 8.41
C LYS A 33 3.02 6.39 7.78
N SER A 34 3.36 6.46 6.50
CA SER A 34 3.53 7.73 5.79
C SER A 34 2.25 8.56 5.77
N ALA A 35 1.09 7.93 5.54
CA ALA A 35 -0.20 8.63 5.56
C ALA A 35 -0.53 9.20 6.95
N TYR A 36 -0.27 8.46 8.04
CA TYR A 36 -0.42 8.96 9.40
C TYR A 36 0.56 10.10 9.71
N ALA A 37 1.82 9.98 9.31
CA ALA A 37 2.82 11.03 9.49
C ALA A 37 2.44 12.33 8.76
N LEU A 38 1.88 12.22 7.55
CA LEU A 38 1.37 13.36 6.77
C LEU A 38 0.09 13.96 7.39
N LEU A 39 -0.70 13.18 8.12
CA LEU A 39 -1.85 13.68 8.88
C LEU A 39 -1.42 14.44 10.14
N GLU A 40 -0.33 14.03 10.79
CA GLU A 40 0.24 14.70 11.96
C GLU A 40 1.08 15.94 11.60
N THR A 41 1.60 15.99 10.37
CA THR A 41 2.32 17.16 9.86
C THR A 41 1.36 18.31 9.58
N ASP A 42 1.67 19.50 10.07
CA ASP A 42 0.80 20.69 9.95
C ASP A 42 0.95 21.42 8.60
N ARG A 43 2.12 21.27 7.95
CA ARG A 43 2.42 21.78 6.60
C ARG A 43 3.18 20.75 5.76
N PRO A 44 2.56 19.63 5.38
CA PRO A 44 3.19 18.68 4.48
C PRO A 44 3.27 19.27 3.06
N ASP A 45 4.30 18.90 2.31
CA ASP A 45 4.45 19.34 0.94
C ASP A 45 3.27 18.81 0.09
N PRO A 46 2.56 19.66 -0.68
CA PRO A 46 1.40 19.23 -1.46
C PRO A 46 1.73 18.16 -2.50
N LYS A 47 3.01 18.04 -2.90
CA LYS A 47 3.51 16.98 -3.78
C LYS A 47 3.57 15.64 -3.04
N GLU A 48 4.08 15.63 -1.81
CA GLU A 48 4.16 14.42 -0.98
C GLU A 48 2.78 13.90 -0.56
N VAL A 49 1.85 14.80 -0.25
CA VAL A 49 0.45 14.44 0.04
C VAL A 49 -0.18 13.75 -1.17
N ARG A 50 0.01 14.31 -2.37
CA ARG A 50 -0.54 13.77 -3.62
C ARG A 50 0.06 12.41 -3.96
N ASP A 51 1.37 12.27 -3.85
CA ASP A 51 2.06 11.00 -4.11
C ASP A 51 1.66 9.91 -3.10
N THR A 52 1.47 10.29 -1.83
CA THR A 52 1.00 9.35 -0.80
C THR A 52 -0.44 8.94 -1.01
N ILE A 53 -1.35 9.87 -1.37
CA ILE A 53 -2.73 9.54 -1.73
C ILE A 53 -2.75 8.61 -2.96
N ARG A 54 -1.93 8.89 -3.97
CA ARG A 54 -1.84 8.06 -5.18
C ARG A 54 -1.33 6.65 -4.85
N GLY A 55 -0.33 6.56 -3.97
CA GLY A 55 0.17 5.31 -3.43
C GLY A 55 -0.91 4.54 -2.64
N LEU A 56 -1.60 5.20 -1.71
CA LEU A 56 -2.69 4.58 -0.94
C LEU A 56 -3.85 4.14 -1.84
N HIS A 57 -4.16 4.86 -2.91
CA HIS A 57 -5.22 4.47 -3.83
C HIS A 57 -4.82 3.26 -4.69
N LEU A 58 -3.57 3.22 -5.17
CA LEU A 58 -3.02 2.08 -5.92
C LEU A 58 -2.93 0.82 -5.06
N TYR A 59 -2.38 0.93 -3.86
CA TYR A 59 -2.16 -0.21 -2.97
C TYR A 59 -3.38 -0.55 -2.09
N GLY A 60 -4.20 0.43 -1.70
CA GLY A 60 -5.36 0.25 -0.84
C GLY A 60 -6.70 0.09 -1.57
N GLY A 61 -6.86 0.69 -2.75
CA GLY A 61 -8.15 0.78 -3.44
C GLY A 61 -8.50 -0.43 -4.30
N ARG A 62 -7.56 -0.96 -5.10
CA ARG A 62 -7.87 -2.01 -6.10
C ARG A 62 -7.50 -3.43 -5.65
N LEU A 63 -6.44 -3.59 -4.86
CA LEU A 63 -5.92 -4.91 -4.47
C LEU A 63 -6.35 -5.38 -3.08
N PHE A 64 -6.52 -4.47 -2.10
CA PHE A 64 -6.73 -4.86 -0.71
C PHE A 64 -8.11 -4.55 -0.12
N LYS A 65 -8.97 -3.78 -0.82
CA LYS A 65 -10.32 -3.41 -0.35
C LYS A 65 -10.32 -2.90 1.11
N ASP A 66 -9.26 -2.20 1.49
CA ASP A 66 -8.99 -1.88 2.89
C ASP A 66 -9.69 -0.57 3.27
N LYS A 67 -10.79 -0.68 4.04
CA LYS A 67 -11.63 0.46 4.42
C LYS A 67 -10.86 1.58 5.14
N GLU A 68 -9.81 1.23 5.89
CA GLU A 68 -8.95 2.22 6.56
C GLU A 68 -8.14 3.06 5.58
N CYS A 69 -7.64 2.47 4.48
CA CYS A 69 -6.86 3.24 3.50
C CYS A 69 -7.75 4.27 2.78
N VAL A 70 -9.00 3.89 2.46
CA VAL A 70 -9.98 4.81 1.86
C VAL A 70 -10.30 5.95 2.84
N GLN A 71 -10.52 5.64 4.12
CA GLN A 71 -10.73 6.68 5.14
C GLN A 71 -9.53 7.60 5.35
N LEU A 72 -8.31 7.06 5.28
CA LEU A 72 -7.08 7.85 5.41
C LEU A 72 -6.92 8.83 4.24
N VAL A 73 -7.20 8.38 3.01
CA VAL A 73 -7.21 9.25 1.83
C VAL A 73 -8.26 10.35 1.97
N ASP A 74 -9.46 10.00 2.43
CA ASP A 74 -10.55 10.96 2.63
C ASP A 74 -10.18 12.03 3.66
N ARG A 75 -9.61 11.63 4.82
CA ARG A 75 -9.10 12.58 5.84
C ARG A 75 -7.95 13.44 5.33
N LEU A 76 -7.01 12.88 4.57
CA LEU A 76 -5.90 13.63 3.98
C LEU A 76 -6.41 14.68 2.99
N LEU A 77 -7.38 14.32 2.14
CA LEU A 77 -8.05 15.25 1.23
C LEU A 77 -8.87 16.30 1.99
N MET A 78 -9.52 15.95 3.09
CA MET A 78 -10.32 16.90 3.87
C MET A 78 -9.44 17.91 4.62
N LYS A 79 -8.29 17.47 5.16
CA LYS A 79 -7.34 18.32 5.88
C LYS A 79 -6.45 19.17 4.95
N HIS A 80 -6.02 18.62 3.81
CA HIS A 80 -5.03 19.27 2.93
C HIS A 80 -5.54 19.56 1.51
N GLY A 81 -6.78 19.19 1.16
CA GLY A 81 -7.35 19.41 -0.18
C GLY A 81 -7.58 20.89 -0.51
N SER A 82 -7.66 21.76 0.50
CA SER A 82 -7.63 23.21 0.32
C SER A 82 -6.26 23.73 -0.16
N PHE A 83 -5.19 22.98 0.08
CA PHE A 83 -3.81 23.30 -0.33
C PHE A 83 -3.45 22.80 -1.75
N LEU A 84 -4.33 22.00 -2.35
CA LEU A 84 -4.11 21.33 -3.64
C LEU A 84 -4.83 22.00 -4.83
N ARG A 85 -5.57 23.08 -4.56
CA ARG A 85 -6.28 23.90 -5.55
C ARG A 85 -5.46 25.12 -5.91
#